data_AF-A0AAD9FK22-F1
#
_entry.id   AF-A0AAD9FK22-F1
#
_cell.length_a   1.000
_cell.length_b   1.000
_cell.length_c   1.000
_cell.angle_alpha   90.00
_cell.angle_beta   90.00
_cell.angle_gamma   90.00
#
_symmetry.space_group_name_H-M   'P 1'
#
loop_
_entity.id
_entity.type
_entity.pdbx_description
1 polymer ?
#
loop_
_entity_poly.entity_id
_entity_poly.type
_entity_poly.pdbx_seq_one_letter_code
_entity_poly.pdbx_strand_id
1 'polypeptide(L)'
;MPDGLKSVLDSAVKSVNFIKARPMQSRLFHVLCDEMGSEHVQLLLHTEVRWLSRGKVLSRLFELHREVQVFLQDKNFPLSDVFDDTVWLSQLAYLSDIFSRLNDLNLGLQGLPINVFDVQDKINTMLKNLKLFEIKVKAGDVSAFPALESFLSENELTLDDGVRDNMVAHLVSLRQQFRQYFPVMTEDNSWMRSPFSMEASGLPKNLTVAEQESLIELSCDETLKPAFRKQSLVDFWIKQHREYPALSDKAVRFLLPFATTYLCEKGFSSLAVIKTKYRSRLNAEPDLRLKLTSIAPDIKGLCSQRQAQPSH
;
A
#
# COMPACT_ATOMS: atom_id res chain seq x y z
N MET A 1 -0.71 1.87 -18.74
CA MET A 1 0.32 0.83 -18.85
C MET A 1 0.46 0.48 -20.32
N PRO A 2 1.68 0.41 -20.88
CA PRO A 2 1.92 -0.01 -22.26
C PRO A 2 1.37 -1.42 -22.54
N ASP A 3 0.98 -1.68 -23.79
CA ASP A 3 0.31 -2.93 -24.17
C ASP A 3 1.19 -4.17 -23.98
N GLY A 4 2.52 -4.05 -24.18
CA GLY A 4 3.46 -5.15 -23.92
C GLY A 4 3.42 -5.62 -22.47
N LEU A 5 3.60 -4.68 -21.53
CA LEU A 5 3.53 -4.96 -20.09
C LEU A 5 2.14 -5.43 -19.64
N LYS A 6 1.08 -4.90 -20.26
CA LYS A 6 -0.29 -5.34 -19.98
C LYS A 6 -0.52 -6.80 -20.41
N SER A 7 -0.03 -7.19 -21.58
CA SER A 7 -0.13 -8.56 -22.09
C SER A 7 0.60 -9.56 -21.18
N VAL A 8 1.78 -9.18 -20.66
CA VAL A 8 2.53 -9.97 -19.68
C VAL A 8 1.73 -10.13 -18.39
N LEU A 9 1.17 -9.03 -17.86
CA LEU A 9 0.35 -9.07 -16.65
C LEU A 9 -0.90 -9.96 -16.82
N ASP A 10 -1.60 -9.84 -17.94
CA ASP A 10 -2.80 -10.62 -18.24
C ASP A 10 -2.48 -12.12 -18.37
N SER A 11 -1.37 -12.45 -19.03
CA SER A 11 -0.88 -13.83 -19.16
C SER A 11 -0.47 -14.42 -17.82
N ALA A 12 0.25 -13.66 -16.99
CA ALA A 12 0.63 -14.04 -15.64
C ALA A 12 -0.59 -14.35 -14.77
N VAL A 13 -1.62 -13.49 -14.80
CA VAL A 13 -2.87 -13.70 -14.04
C VAL A 13 -3.60 -14.96 -14.53
N LYS A 14 -3.67 -15.20 -15.85
CA LYS A 14 -4.28 -16.41 -16.42
C LYS A 14 -3.57 -17.69 -15.95
N SER A 15 -2.24 -17.70 -15.95
CA SER A 15 -1.42 -18.83 -15.51
C SER A 15 -1.61 -19.14 -14.02
N VAL A 16 -1.57 -18.10 -13.16
CA VAL A 16 -1.83 -18.24 -11.72
C VAL A 16 -3.24 -18.77 -11.49
N ASN A 17 -4.24 -18.19 -12.16
CA ASN A 17 -5.63 -18.62 -12.02
C ASN A 17 -5.83 -20.06 -12.47
N PHE A 18 -5.18 -20.51 -13.55
CA PHE A 18 -5.26 -21.90 -13.97
C PHE A 18 -4.76 -22.86 -12.88
N ILE A 19 -3.60 -22.60 -12.28
CA ILE A 19 -3.03 -23.46 -11.22
C ILE A 19 -3.86 -23.42 -9.94
N LYS A 20 -4.42 -22.25 -9.60
CA LYS A 20 -5.19 -22.02 -8.37
C LYS A 20 -6.67 -22.34 -8.48
N ALA A 21 -7.22 -22.48 -9.69
CA ALA A 21 -8.66 -22.70 -9.91
C ALA A 21 -9.16 -24.02 -9.32
N ARG A 22 -8.32 -25.07 -9.31
CA ARG A 22 -8.71 -26.39 -8.82
C ARG A 22 -7.82 -26.82 -7.63
N PRO A 23 -8.41 -27.28 -6.51
CA PRO A 23 -7.62 -27.74 -5.35
C PRO A 23 -6.62 -28.84 -5.70
N MET A 24 -6.98 -29.74 -6.63
CA MET A 24 -6.08 -30.80 -7.09
C MET A 24 -4.86 -30.23 -7.84
N GLN A 25 -5.03 -29.24 -8.71
CA GLN A 25 -3.91 -28.60 -9.42
C GLN A 25 -2.99 -27.89 -8.44
N SER A 26 -3.54 -27.17 -7.46
CA SER A 26 -2.74 -26.54 -6.41
C SER A 26 -1.95 -27.55 -5.57
N ARG A 27 -2.52 -28.73 -5.28
CA ARG A 27 -1.81 -29.81 -4.57
C ARG A 27 -0.70 -30.43 -5.42
N LEU A 28 -0.94 -30.68 -6.70
CA LEU A 28 0.07 -31.21 -7.61
C LEU A 28 1.22 -30.21 -7.81
N PHE A 29 0.91 -28.93 -7.97
CA PHE A 29 1.91 -27.88 -8.07
C PHE A 29 2.78 -27.78 -6.82
N HIS A 30 2.19 -27.96 -5.63
CA HIS A 30 2.94 -27.99 -4.38
C HIS A 30 3.94 -29.15 -4.33
N VAL A 31 3.52 -30.35 -4.73
CA VAL A 31 4.41 -31.52 -4.78
C VAL A 31 5.57 -31.25 -5.74
N LEU A 32 5.29 -30.69 -6.92
CA LEU A 32 6.31 -30.32 -7.89
C LEU A 32 7.32 -29.32 -7.32
N CYS A 33 6.86 -28.26 -6.64
CA CYS A 33 7.78 -27.28 -6.04
C CYS A 33 8.66 -27.91 -4.95
N ASP A 34 8.11 -28.82 -4.14
CA ASP A 34 8.85 -29.52 -3.09
C ASP A 34 9.94 -30.44 -3.71
N GLU A 35 9.59 -31.17 -4.78
CA GLU A 35 10.52 -32.01 -5.53
C GLU A 35 11.62 -31.21 -6.25
N MET A 36 11.31 -30.00 -6.71
CA MET A 36 12.27 -29.09 -7.34
C MET A 36 13.11 -28.28 -6.34
N GLY A 37 12.85 -28.41 -5.04
CA GLY A 37 13.60 -27.75 -3.97
C GLY A 37 13.35 -26.24 -3.87
N SER A 38 12.18 -25.77 -4.31
CA SER A 38 11.82 -24.35 -4.29
C SER A 38 11.64 -23.84 -2.85
N GLU A 39 12.08 -22.62 -2.56
CA GLU A 39 11.85 -21.99 -1.24
C GLU A 39 10.35 -21.83 -0.94
N HIS A 40 9.57 -21.51 -1.97
CA HIS A 40 8.13 -21.37 -1.88
C HIS A 40 7.43 -22.52 -2.60
N VAL A 41 6.52 -23.20 -1.90
CA VAL A 41 5.81 -24.37 -2.45
C VAL A 41 4.40 -24.07 -2.95
N GLN A 42 3.97 -22.80 -2.93
CA GLN A 42 2.62 -22.41 -3.36
C GLN A 42 2.59 -21.01 -3.98
N LEU A 43 1.80 -20.89 -5.05
CA LEU A 43 1.34 -19.61 -5.60
C LEU A 43 0.26 -18.97 -4.71
N LEU A 44 0.28 -17.64 -4.68
CA LEU A 44 -0.76 -16.84 -4.03
C LEU A 44 -1.98 -16.71 -4.95
N LEU A 45 -3.19 -16.81 -4.38
CA LEU A 45 -4.42 -16.62 -5.15
C LEU A 45 -4.58 -15.14 -5.49
N HIS A 46 -4.76 -14.85 -6.77
CA HIS A 46 -5.21 -13.52 -7.21
C HIS A 46 -6.72 -13.39 -7.00
N THR A 47 -7.15 -12.29 -6.41
CA THR A 47 -8.56 -11.86 -6.45
C THR A 47 -8.56 -10.39 -6.87
N GLU A 48 -9.37 -10.03 -7.87
CA GLU A 48 -9.40 -8.67 -8.41
C GLU A 48 -9.66 -7.59 -7.35
N VAL A 49 -10.36 -7.97 -6.27
CA VAL A 49 -10.79 -7.12 -5.16
C VAL A 49 -9.64 -6.70 -4.23
N ARG A 50 -8.46 -7.34 -4.29
CA ARG A 50 -7.32 -7.03 -3.40
C ARG A 50 -6.10 -6.64 -4.20
N TRP A 51 -6.08 -5.41 -4.71
CA TRP A 51 -4.94 -4.91 -5.49
C TRP A 51 -3.59 -5.02 -4.76
N LEU A 52 -3.57 -4.93 -3.43
CA LEU A 52 -2.42 -5.19 -2.55
C LEU A 52 -1.79 -6.58 -2.72
N SER A 53 -2.56 -7.58 -3.15
CA SER A 53 -2.00 -8.92 -3.39
C SER A 53 -1.33 -9.05 -4.75
N ARG A 54 -1.53 -8.11 -5.68
CA ARG A 54 -0.99 -8.21 -7.05
C ARG A 54 0.53 -8.22 -7.07
N GLY A 55 1.19 -7.33 -6.33
CA GLY A 55 2.66 -7.34 -6.25
C GLY A 55 3.19 -8.65 -5.68
N LYS A 56 2.63 -9.12 -4.56
CA LYS A 56 3.05 -10.39 -3.97
C LYS A 56 2.80 -11.60 -4.87
N VAL A 57 1.70 -11.61 -5.63
CA VAL A 57 1.39 -12.66 -6.60
C VAL A 57 2.42 -12.67 -7.73
N LEU A 58 2.78 -11.51 -8.27
CA LEU A 58 3.78 -11.41 -9.33
C LEU A 58 5.18 -11.79 -8.85
N SER A 59 5.57 -11.36 -7.65
CA SER A 59 6.85 -11.78 -7.05
C SER A 59 6.89 -13.29 -6.85
N ARG A 60 5.84 -13.88 -6.29
CA ARG A 60 5.77 -15.34 -6.12
C ARG A 60 5.75 -16.09 -7.45
N LEU A 61 5.07 -15.56 -8.45
CA LEU A 61 5.05 -16.15 -9.79
C LEU A 61 6.43 -16.11 -10.43
N PHE A 62 7.13 -14.99 -10.28
CA PHE A 62 8.48 -14.83 -10.81
C PHE A 62 9.49 -15.73 -10.08
N GLU A 63 9.42 -15.84 -8.75
CA GLU A 63 10.23 -16.79 -7.97
C GLU A 63 10.03 -18.25 -8.44
N LEU A 64 8.79 -18.61 -8.79
CA LEU A 64 8.41 -19.98 -9.17
C LEU A 64 8.27 -20.19 -10.69
N HIS A 65 8.87 -19.31 -11.50
CA HIS A 65 8.63 -19.32 -12.94
C HIS A 65 9.05 -20.65 -13.61
N ARG A 66 10.09 -21.32 -13.11
CA ARG A 66 10.58 -22.60 -13.62
C ARG A 66 9.64 -23.75 -13.29
N GLU A 67 9.17 -23.82 -12.06
CA GLU A 67 8.18 -24.80 -11.61
C GLU A 67 6.85 -24.61 -12.35
N VAL A 68 6.45 -23.34 -12.55
CA VAL A 68 5.26 -22.99 -13.32
C VAL A 68 5.41 -23.42 -14.78
N GLN A 69 6.57 -23.20 -15.39
CA GLN A 69 6.85 -23.66 -16.75
C GLN A 69 6.63 -25.18 -16.87
N VAL A 70 7.32 -25.97 -16.04
CA VAL A 70 7.23 -27.44 -16.04
C VAL A 70 5.79 -27.90 -15.82
N PHE A 71 5.10 -27.31 -14.85
CA PHE A 71 3.72 -27.66 -14.55
C PHE A 71 2.77 -27.37 -15.73
N LEU A 72 2.90 -26.21 -16.37
CA LEU A 72 2.04 -25.81 -17.47
C LEU A 72 2.29 -26.63 -18.74
N GLN A 73 3.55 -27.02 -18.99
CA GLN A 73 3.91 -27.93 -20.07
C GLN A 73 3.28 -29.32 -19.88
N ASP A 74 3.36 -29.90 -18.68
CA ASP A 74 2.70 -31.17 -18.35
C ASP A 74 1.17 -31.12 -18.55
N LYS A 75 0.56 -29.94 -18.32
CA LYS A 75 -0.88 -29.72 -18.52
C LYS A 75 -1.26 -29.29 -19.94
N ASN A 76 -0.30 -29.20 -20.88
CA ASN A 76 -0.50 -28.67 -22.23
C ASN A 76 -1.26 -27.33 -22.23
N PHE A 77 -0.92 -26.44 -21.30
CA PHE A 77 -1.58 -25.15 -21.17
C PHE A 77 -1.06 -24.16 -22.23
N PRO A 78 -1.92 -23.44 -22.98
CA PRO A 78 -1.49 -22.62 -24.13
C PRO A 78 -0.47 -21.49 -23.84
N LEU A 79 -0.28 -21.11 -22.56
CA LEU A 79 0.69 -20.10 -22.15
C LEU A 79 1.92 -20.74 -21.47
N SER A 80 2.19 -22.02 -21.66
CA SER A 80 3.41 -22.66 -21.12
C SER A 80 4.68 -22.01 -21.68
N ASP A 81 4.67 -21.68 -22.97
CA ASP A 81 5.87 -21.31 -23.71
C ASP A 81 6.36 -19.90 -23.38
N VAL A 82 5.48 -19.04 -22.86
CA VAL A 82 5.87 -17.67 -22.45
C VAL A 82 6.82 -17.67 -21.26
N PHE A 83 6.87 -18.76 -20.48
CA PHE A 83 7.84 -18.91 -19.37
C PHE A 83 9.22 -19.37 -19.84
N ASP A 84 9.40 -19.64 -21.14
CA ASP A 84 10.70 -19.86 -21.77
C ASP A 84 11.23 -18.60 -22.47
N ASP A 85 10.35 -17.62 -22.70
CA ASP A 85 10.68 -16.36 -23.35
C ASP A 85 11.36 -15.40 -22.35
N THR A 86 12.66 -15.17 -22.56
CA THR A 86 13.48 -14.30 -21.72
C THR A 86 13.06 -12.82 -21.77
N VAL A 87 12.47 -12.37 -22.89
CA VAL A 87 11.92 -11.01 -23.04
C VAL A 87 10.64 -10.87 -22.22
N TRP A 88 9.81 -11.91 -22.20
CA TRP A 88 8.62 -11.98 -21.37
C TRP A 88 8.98 -12.05 -19.87
N LEU A 89 9.94 -12.89 -19.50
CA LEU A 89 10.42 -13.03 -18.12
C LEU A 89 11.05 -11.73 -17.60
N SER A 90 11.81 -11.00 -18.43
CA SER A 90 12.35 -9.68 -18.07
C SER A 90 11.24 -8.68 -17.74
N GLN A 91 10.17 -8.67 -18.54
CA GLN A 91 9.00 -7.83 -18.25
C GLN A 91 8.26 -8.27 -16.99
N LEU A 92 8.14 -9.57 -16.74
CA LEU A 92 7.54 -10.09 -15.51
C LEU A 92 8.37 -9.70 -14.28
N ALA A 93 9.70 -9.78 -14.35
CA ALA A 93 10.61 -9.36 -13.29
C ALA A 93 10.45 -7.88 -12.95
N TYR A 94 10.42 -7.02 -13.99
CA TYR A 94 10.13 -5.60 -13.81
C TYR A 94 8.76 -5.35 -13.16
N LEU A 95 7.71 -6.05 -13.62
CA LEU A 95 6.38 -5.93 -13.05
C LEU A 95 6.34 -6.38 -11.58
N SER A 96 7.04 -7.46 -11.24
CA SER A 96 7.22 -7.89 -9.85
C SER A 96 7.79 -6.75 -8.99
N ASP A 97 8.90 -6.14 -9.41
CA ASP A 97 9.57 -5.09 -8.65
C ASP A 97 8.72 -3.83 -8.52
N ILE A 98 8.14 -3.31 -9.62
CA ILE A 98 7.37 -2.06 -9.57
C ILE A 98 6.08 -2.22 -8.76
N PHE A 99 5.40 -3.37 -8.85
CA PHE A 99 4.22 -3.62 -8.03
C PHE A 99 4.60 -3.83 -6.55
N SER A 100 5.77 -4.38 -6.25
CA SER A 100 6.29 -4.42 -4.88
C SER A 100 6.47 -3.00 -4.30
N ARG A 101 7.08 -2.08 -5.07
CA ARG A 101 7.19 -0.66 -4.66
C ARG A 101 5.83 0.01 -4.43
N LEU A 102 4.84 -0.28 -5.28
CA LEU A 102 3.47 0.24 -5.13
C LEU A 102 2.78 -0.32 -3.88
N ASN A 103 3.00 -1.59 -3.57
CA ASN A 103 2.51 -2.21 -2.34
C ASN A 103 3.13 -1.59 -1.10
N ASP A 104 4.44 -1.35 -1.09
CA ASP A 104 5.14 -0.69 0.03
C ASP A 104 4.63 0.72 0.24
N LEU A 105 4.45 1.49 -0.85
CA LEU A 105 3.84 2.80 -0.78
C LEU A 105 2.46 2.69 -0.12
N ASN A 106 1.60 1.80 -0.60
CA ASN A 106 0.25 1.66 -0.07
C ASN A 106 0.21 1.32 1.41
N LEU A 107 0.99 0.32 1.84
CA LEU A 107 1.12 -0.01 3.25
C LEU A 107 1.61 1.20 4.05
N GLY A 108 2.54 1.96 3.47
CA GLY A 108 3.03 3.20 4.03
C GLY A 108 2.00 4.33 4.08
N LEU A 109 0.94 4.32 3.27
CA LEU A 109 -0.17 5.27 3.30
C LEU A 109 -1.28 4.87 4.29
N GLN A 110 -1.22 3.65 4.83
CA GLN A 110 -2.21 3.11 5.76
C GLN A 110 -1.68 3.14 7.21
N GLY A 111 -2.55 3.48 8.17
CA GLY A 111 -2.23 3.43 9.60
C GLY A 111 -2.94 4.49 10.42
N LEU A 112 -3.05 4.24 11.73
CA LEU A 112 -3.74 5.13 12.67
C LEU A 112 -3.12 6.53 12.86
N PRO A 113 -1.77 6.73 12.82
CA PRO A 113 -1.19 8.06 13.01
C PRO A 113 -0.96 8.84 11.71
N ILE A 114 -1.35 8.30 10.55
CA ILE A 114 -1.06 8.92 9.25
C ILE A 114 -2.04 10.06 8.99
N ASN A 115 -1.48 11.24 8.72
CA ASN A 115 -2.26 12.39 8.29
C ASN A 115 -1.95 12.76 6.82
N VAL A 116 -2.70 13.72 6.28
CA VAL A 116 -2.58 14.19 4.88
C VAL A 116 -1.16 14.57 4.48
N PHE A 117 -0.39 15.09 5.43
CA PHE A 117 0.96 15.53 5.19
C PHE A 117 1.93 14.38 5.00
N ASP A 118 1.80 13.33 5.82
CA ASP A 118 2.59 12.10 5.68
C ASP A 118 2.30 11.42 4.33
N VAL A 119 1.03 11.39 3.94
CA VAL A 119 0.58 10.87 2.63
C VAL A 119 1.25 11.67 1.52
N GLN A 120 1.20 13.00 1.57
CA GLN A 120 1.80 13.86 0.56
C GLN A 120 3.31 13.65 0.43
N ASP A 121 4.01 13.51 1.55
CA ASP A 121 5.47 13.31 1.57
C ASP A 121 5.85 11.95 0.97
N LYS A 122 5.10 10.90 1.28
CA LYS A 122 5.29 9.56 0.71
C LYS A 122 4.99 9.52 -0.77
N ILE A 123 3.90 10.16 -1.22
CA ILE A 123 3.57 10.28 -2.65
C ILE A 123 4.66 11.07 -3.39
N ASN A 124 5.11 12.20 -2.84
CA ASN A 124 6.19 13.00 -3.43
C ASN A 124 7.51 12.22 -3.50
N THR A 125 7.80 11.41 -2.49
CA THR A 125 8.95 10.49 -2.49
C THR A 125 8.82 9.47 -3.62
N MET A 126 7.66 8.82 -3.76
CA MET A 126 7.42 7.88 -4.86
C MET A 126 7.59 8.55 -6.23
N LEU A 127 7.06 9.76 -6.41
CA LEU A 127 7.17 10.52 -7.66
C LEU A 127 8.62 10.85 -8.02
N LYS A 128 9.45 11.19 -7.02
CA LYS A 128 10.90 11.37 -7.20
C LYS A 128 11.60 10.06 -7.54
N ASN A 129 11.25 8.97 -6.86
CA ASN A 129 11.78 7.64 -7.13
C ASN A 129 11.45 7.17 -8.55
N LEU A 130 10.20 7.32 -9.00
CA LEU A 130 9.79 7.00 -10.38
C LEU A 130 10.61 7.79 -11.42
N LYS A 131 10.93 9.05 -11.15
CA LYS A 131 11.81 9.84 -12.02
C LYS A 131 13.25 9.34 -12.00
N LEU A 132 13.77 8.97 -10.83
CA LEU A 132 15.10 8.35 -10.72
C LEU A 132 15.16 7.03 -11.51
N PHE A 133 14.13 6.18 -11.38
CA PHE A 133 14.05 4.91 -12.09
C PHE A 133 14.00 5.12 -13.60
N GLU A 134 13.24 6.11 -14.08
CA GLU A 134 13.20 6.49 -15.50
C GLU A 134 14.61 6.88 -16.01
N ILE A 135 15.35 7.68 -15.24
CA ILE A 135 16.71 8.11 -15.60
C ILE A 135 17.67 6.92 -15.66
N LYS A 136 17.64 6.04 -14.65
CA LYS A 136 18.49 4.84 -14.59
C LYS A 136 18.22 3.89 -15.76
N VAL A 137 16.95 3.56 -16.01
CA VAL A 137 16.58 2.63 -17.10
C VAL A 137 16.98 3.20 -18.47
N LYS A 138 16.84 4.51 -18.70
CA LYS A 138 17.33 5.16 -19.92
C LYS A 138 18.85 5.08 -20.11
N ALA A 139 19.61 5.04 -19.00
CA ALA A 139 21.05 4.86 -19.01
C ALA A 139 21.47 3.37 -19.09
N GLY A 140 20.52 2.44 -19.17
CA GLY A 140 20.79 0.99 -19.16
C GLY A 140 21.02 0.41 -17.77
N ASP A 141 20.86 1.21 -16.70
CA ASP A 141 21.00 0.77 -15.32
C ASP A 141 19.66 0.27 -14.77
N VAL A 142 19.60 -1.03 -14.44
CA VAL A 142 18.40 -1.69 -13.89
C VAL A 142 18.47 -1.92 -12.39
N SER A 143 19.50 -1.44 -11.68
CA SER A 143 19.73 -1.67 -10.23
C SER A 143 18.60 -1.20 -9.30
N ALA A 144 17.66 -0.40 -9.82
CA ALA A 144 16.44 -0.04 -9.09
C ALA A 144 15.42 -1.19 -8.97
N PHE A 145 15.61 -2.26 -9.76
CA PHE A 145 14.73 -3.40 -9.97
C PHE A 145 15.48 -4.71 -9.69
N PRO A 146 15.58 -5.13 -8.41
CA PRO A 146 16.41 -6.27 -8.00
C PRO A 146 16.05 -7.59 -8.69
N ALA A 147 14.76 -7.90 -8.86
CA ALA A 147 14.36 -9.14 -9.52
C ALA A 147 14.80 -9.14 -11.00
N LEU A 148 14.65 -8.00 -11.69
CA LEU A 148 15.13 -7.85 -13.06
C LEU A 148 16.67 -7.90 -13.14
N GLU A 149 17.37 -7.21 -12.25
CA GLU A 149 18.83 -7.17 -12.21
C GLU A 149 19.42 -8.57 -11.97
N SER A 150 18.92 -9.30 -10.98
CA SER A 150 19.29 -10.69 -10.73
C SER A 150 19.01 -11.57 -11.93
N PHE A 151 17.83 -11.47 -12.54
CA PHE A 151 17.47 -12.28 -13.70
C PHE A 151 18.40 -12.06 -14.90
N LEU A 152 18.66 -10.80 -15.25
CA LEU A 152 19.56 -10.48 -16.36
C LEU A 152 20.99 -10.97 -16.07
N SER A 153 21.46 -10.81 -14.84
CA SER A 153 22.81 -11.23 -14.44
C SER A 153 22.97 -12.76 -14.45
N GLU A 154 22.02 -13.49 -13.86
CA GLU A 154 22.05 -14.95 -13.77
C GLU A 154 21.94 -15.65 -15.13
N ASN A 155 21.31 -15.01 -16.11
CA ASN A 155 21.13 -15.55 -17.45
C ASN A 155 22.08 -14.92 -18.49
N GLU A 156 23.03 -14.08 -18.06
CA GLU A 156 23.98 -13.36 -18.93
C GLU A 156 23.30 -12.55 -20.05
N LEU A 157 22.17 -11.92 -19.73
CA LEU A 157 21.33 -11.18 -20.68
C LEU A 157 21.56 -9.67 -20.58
N THR A 158 21.23 -8.98 -21.68
CA THR A 158 21.07 -7.53 -21.70
C THR A 158 19.60 -7.17 -21.84
N LEU A 159 19.22 -6.01 -21.32
CA LEU A 159 17.83 -5.56 -21.40
C LEU A 159 17.50 -5.15 -22.84
N ASP A 160 16.55 -5.89 -23.45
CA ASP A 160 15.98 -5.60 -24.76
C ASP A 160 15.49 -4.13 -24.87
N ASP A 161 15.74 -3.51 -26.02
CA ASP A 161 15.41 -2.09 -26.24
C ASP A 161 13.90 -1.84 -26.19
N GLY A 162 13.08 -2.76 -26.71
CA GLY A 162 11.62 -2.67 -26.64
C GLY A 162 11.08 -2.81 -25.22
N VAL A 163 11.70 -3.68 -24.41
CA VAL A 163 11.40 -3.78 -22.97
C VAL A 163 11.78 -2.50 -22.25
N ARG A 164 12.96 -1.94 -22.53
CA ARG A 164 13.42 -0.67 -21.96
C ARG A 164 12.43 0.46 -22.26
N ASP A 165 11.99 0.58 -23.50
CA ASP A 165 11.02 1.60 -23.91
C ASP A 165 9.67 1.43 -23.21
N ASN A 166 9.19 0.19 -23.09
CA ASN A 166 7.97 -0.13 -22.34
C ASN A 166 8.10 0.25 -20.86
N MET A 167 9.23 -0.07 -20.21
CA MET A 167 9.48 0.31 -18.82
C MET A 167 9.46 1.84 -18.65
N VAL A 168 10.16 2.57 -19.50
CA VAL A 168 10.21 4.04 -19.47
C VAL A 168 8.82 4.64 -19.66
N ALA A 169 8.08 4.19 -20.67
CA ALA A 169 6.72 4.66 -20.94
C ALA A 169 5.79 4.38 -19.75
N HIS A 170 5.93 3.22 -19.11
CA HIS A 170 5.16 2.88 -17.93
C HIS A 170 5.48 3.79 -16.74
N LEU A 171 6.76 4.02 -16.43
CA LEU A 171 7.19 4.89 -15.32
C LEU A 171 6.71 6.33 -15.51
N VAL A 172 6.81 6.87 -16.73
CA VAL A 172 6.31 8.21 -17.08
C VAL A 172 4.79 8.29 -16.88
N SER A 173 4.05 7.33 -17.42
CA SER A 173 2.59 7.27 -17.30
C SER A 173 2.14 7.16 -15.84
N LEU A 174 2.81 6.31 -15.06
CA LEU A 174 2.51 6.11 -13.64
C LEU A 174 2.74 7.41 -12.85
N ARG A 175 3.85 8.11 -13.11
CA ARG A 175 4.15 9.40 -12.48
C ARG A 175 3.11 10.48 -12.81
N GLN A 176 2.63 10.52 -14.06
CA GLN A 176 1.56 11.44 -14.48
C GLN A 176 0.24 11.13 -13.76
N GLN A 177 -0.15 9.85 -13.71
CA GLN A 177 -1.36 9.42 -13.01
C GLN A 177 -1.31 9.77 -11.51
N PHE A 178 -0.18 9.50 -10.83
CA PHE A 178 -0.01 9.90 -9.45
C PHE A 178 -0.19 11.41 -9.25
N ARG A 179 0.33 12.26 -10.14
CA ARG A 179 0.13 13.72 -10.05
C ARG A 179 -1.31 14.15 -10.30
N GLN A 180 -2.05 13.41 -11.13
CA GLN A 180 -3.47 13.66 -11.37
C GLN A 180 -4.33 13.30 -10.15
N TYR A 181 -4.06 12.17 -9.50
CA TYR A 181 -4.79 11.72 -8.31
C TYR A 181 -4.34 12.41 -7.02
N PHE A 182 -3.07 12.83 -6.95
CA PHE A 182 -2.46 13.51 -5.81
C PHE A 182 -1.81 14.82 -6.28
N PRO A 183 -2.59 15.90 -6.42
CA PRO A 183 -2.09 17.22 -6.76
C PRO A 183 -1.06 17.73 -5.76
N VAL A 184 -0.30 18.74 -6.17
CA VAL A 184 0.57 19.46 -5.24
C VAL A 184 -0.32 20.22 -4.26
N MET A 185 -0.13 19.93 -2.97
CA MET A 185 -0.84 20.62 -1.89
C MET A 185 -0.38 22.08 -1.80
N THR A 186 -1.30 23.00 -1.56
CA THR A 186 -0.98 24.43 -1.42
C THR A 186 -0.21 24.70 -0.13
N GLU A 187 0.61 25.76 -0.15
CA GLU A 187 1.39 26.19 1.02
C GLU A 187 0.52 26.81 2.12
N ASP A 188 -0.75 27.12 1.84
CA ASP A 188 -1.70 27.72 2.78
C ASP A 188 -2.01 26.86 4.01
N ASN A 189 -1.59 25.59 4.04
CA ASN A 189 -1.75 24.70 5.18
C ASN A 189 -0.42 24.39 5.90
N SER A 190 0.70 25.01 5.46
CA SER A 190 2.03 24.78 6.03
C SER A 190 2.13 25.14 7.52
N TRP A 191 1.38 26.15 7.95
CA TRP A 191 1.27 26.55 9.36
C TRP A 191 0.85 25.41 10.28
N MET A 192 0.12 24.42 9.78
CA MET A 192 -0.28 23.26 10.59
C MET A 192 0.92 22.38 10.94
N ARG A 193 1.92 22.26 10.05
CA ARG A 193 3.17 21.48 10.28
C ARG A 193 4.26 22.30 10.96
N SER A 194 4.25 23.61 10.78
CA SER A 194 5.32 24.49 11.27
C SER A 194 4.75 25.79 11.86
N PRO A 195 3.90 25.68 12.90
CA PRO A 195 3.21 26.85 13.46
C PRO A 195 4.17 27.88 14.09
N PHE A 196 5.35 27.43 14.56
CA PHE A 196 6.38 28.27 15.21
C PHE A 196 7.40 28.89 14.23
N SER A 197 7.17 28.80 12.92
CA SER A 197 8.07 29.34 11.88
C SER A 197 7.35 30.35 10.99
N MET A 198 6.21 30.86 11.44
CA MET A 198 5.35 31.77 10.68
C MET A 198 5.79 33.21 10.88
N GLU A 199 6.03 33.91 9.78
CA GLU A 199 6.25 35.35 9.75
C GLU A 199 4.96 36.07 9.39
N ALA A 200 4.77 37.31 9.88
CA ALA A 200 3.54 38.08 9.63
C ALA A 200 3.26 38.31 8.12
N SER A 201 4.31 38.41 7.31
CA SER A 201 4.22 38.55 5.85
C SER A 201 3.85 37.26 5.11
N GLY A 202 4.01 36.10 5.76
CA GLY A 202 3.79 34.77 5.20
C GLY A 202 2.55 34.06 5.76
N LEU A 203 1.64 34.80 6.41
CA LEU A 203 0.46 34.20 7.02
C LEU A 203 -0.52 33.62 5.96
N PRO A 204 -1.22 32.53 6.29
CA PRO A 204 -2.06 31.83 5.34
C PRO A 204 -3.27 32.67 4.94
N LYS A 205 -3.57 32.73 3.64
CA LYS A 205 -4.70 33.52 3.11
C LYS A 205 -6.07 32.89 3.38
N ASN A 206 -6.10 31.62 3.74
CA ASN A 206 -7.30 30.87 4.12
C ASN A 206 -7.70 31.06 5.60
N LEU A 207 -6.95 31.87 6.35
CA LEU A 207 -7.27 32.29 7.71
C LEU A 207 -7.83 33.71 7.71
N THR A 208 -8.81 33.94 8.59
CA THR A 208 -9.29 35.29 8.93
C THR A 208 -8.21 36.04 9.71
N VAL A 209 -8.31 37.37 9.78
CA VAL A 209 -7.34 38.20 10.54
C VAL A 209 -7.26 37.76 12.00
N ALA A 210 -8.39 37.49 12.65
CA ALA A 210 -8.41 37.00 14.03
C ALA A 210 -7.68 35.66 14.20
N GLU A 211 -7.86 34.72 13.27
CA GLU A 211 -7.14 33.45 13.28
C GLU A 211 -5.64 33.61 13.00
N GLN A 212 -5.27 34.57 12.14
CA GLN A 212 -3.87 34.93 11.89
C GLN A 212 -3.21 35.52 13.14
N GLU A 213 -3.90 36.41 13.87
CA GLU A 213 -3.44 36.94 15.15
C GLU A 213 -3.28 35.83 16.20
N SER A 214 -4.25 34.92 16.31
CA SER A 214 -4.14 33.74 17.17
C SER A 214 -2.96 32.84 16.78
N LEU A 215 -2.67 32.70 15.48
CA LEU A 215 -1.54 31.91 15.01
C LEU A 215 -0.21 32.59 15.37
N ILE A 216 -0.14 33.93 15.29
CA ILE A 216 1.02 34.70 15.75
C ILE A 216 1.23 34.51 17.26
N GLU A 217 0.17 34.62 18.06
CA GLU A 217 0.23 34.40 19.52
C GLU A 217 0.76 33.00 19.84
N LEU A 218 0.17 31.96 19.24
CA LEU A 218 0.62 30.57 19.38
C LEU A 218 2.08 30.41 18.95
N SER A 219 2.49 31.03 17.83
CA SER A 219 3.86 30.92 17.31
C SER A 219 4.92 31.55 18.23
N CYS A 220 4.53 32.55 19.03
CA CYS A 220 5.38 33.22 20.00
C CYS A 220 5.44 32.49 21.35
N ASP A 221 4.58 31.49 21.58
CA ASP A 221 4.57 30.71 22.82
C ASP A 221 5.70 29.66 22.84
N GLU A 222 6.82 30.04 23.44
CA GLU A 222 7.99 29.17 23.60
C GLU A 222 7.73 27.97 24.54
N THR A 223 6.64 27.96 25.32
CA THR A 223 6.25 26.79 26.13
C THR A 223 5.59 25.69 25.30
N LEU A 224 4.89 26.07 24.22
CA LEU A 224 4.20 25.13 23.33
C LEU A 224 5.15 24.46 22.32
N LYS A 225 6.26 25.11 21.97
CA LYS A 225 7.27 24.60 21.03
C LYS A 225 7.91 23.26 21.43
N PRO A 226 8.37 23.04 22.68
CA PRO A 226 8.84 21.73 23.11
C PRO A 226 7.71 20.70 23.20
N ALA A 227 6.47 21.11 23.52
CA ALA A 227 5.32 20.21 23.55
C ALA A 227 4.97 19.71 22.14
N PHE A 228 5.00 20.58 21.14
CA PHE A 228 4.82 20.25 19.72
C PHE A 228 5.78 19.16 19.24
N ARG A 229 7.06 19.24 19.62
CA ARG A 229 8.08 18.25 19.23
C ARG A 229 7.90 16.88 19.89
N LYS A 230 7.16 16.79 20.99
CA LYS A 230 7.00 15.57 21.80
C LYS A 230 5.75 14.76 21.46
N GLN A 231 4.88 15.24 20.58
CA GLN A 231 3.61 14.60 20.29
C GLN A 231 3.30 14.59 18.79
N SER A 232 2.29 13.80 18.39
CA SER A 232 1.85 13.79 17.01
C SER A 232 1.20 15.13 16.64
N LEU A 233 1.17 15.43 15.34
CA LEU A 233 0.58 16.66 14.83
C LEU A 233 -0.90 16.79 15.21
N VAL A 234 -1.64 15.68 15.09
CA VAL A 234 -3.06 15.63 15.44
C VAL A 234 -3.26 15.83 16.94
N ASP A 235 -2.47 15.16 17.78
CA ASP A 235 -2.57 15.31 19.25
C ASP A 235 -2.25 16.74 19.70
N PHE A 236 -1.29 17.40 19.04
CA PHE A 236 -1.00 18.80 19.32
C PHE A 236 -2.22 19.69 19.06
N TRP A 237 -2.79 19.62 17.85
CA TRP A 237 -3.92 20.47 17.51
C TRP A 237 -5.17 20.15 18.34
N ILE A 238 -5.40 18.89 18.73
CA ILE A 238 -6.47 18.53 19.67
C ILE A 238 -6.26 19.19 21.04
N LYS A 239 -5.04 19.17 21.58
CA LYS A 239 -4.75 19.81 22.89
C LYS A 239 -4.88 21.32 22.85
N GLN A 240 -4.48 21.95 21.73
CA GLN A 240 -4.59 23.40 21.57
C GLN A 240 -6.03 23.90 21.43
N HIS A 241 -7.02 23.02 21.27
CA HIS A 241 -8.41 23.43 21.10
C HIS A 241 -8.94 24.26 22.28
N ARG A 242 -8.40 24.07 23.50
CA ARG A 242 -8.82 24.84 24.67
C ARG A 242 -8.49 26.34 24.56
N GLU A 243 -7.35 26.66 23.98
CA GLU A 243 -6.83 28.04 23.90
C GLU A 243 -7.03 28.63 22.50
N TYR A 244 -6.92 27.81 21.46
CA TYR A 244 -6.99 28.22 20.05
C TYR A 244 -8.04 27.40 19.27
N PRO A 245 -9.35 27.45 19.65
CA PRO A 245 -10.37 26.57 19.11
C PRO A 245 -10.53 26.67 17.59
N ALA A 246 -10.52 27.89 17.01
CA ALA A 246 -10.70 28.09 15.57
C ALA A 246 -9.55 27.48 14.73
N LEU A 247 -8.30 27.64 15.18
CA LEU A 247 -7.13 27.05 14.54
C LEU A 247 -7.14 25.53 14.67
N SER A 248 -7.40 25.03 15.86
CA SER A 248 -7.50 23.59 16.12
C SER A 248 -8.57 22.93 15.28
N ASP A 249 -9.76 23.54 15.14
CA ASP A 249 -10.82 23.01 14.30
C ASP A 249 -10.40 22.89 12.83
N LYS A 250 -9.76 23.93 12.28
CA LYS A 250 -9.26 23.90 10.89
C LYS A 250 -8.18 22.85 10.71
N ALA A 251 -7.21 22.78 11.62
CA ALA A 251 -6.12 21.82 11.55
C ALA A 251 -6.63 20.38 11.66
N VAL A 252 -7.46 20.08 12.66
CA VAL A 252 -8.01 18.73 12.87
C VAL A 252 -8.89 18.30 11.71
N ARG A 253 -9.76 19.17 11.19
CA ARG A 253 -10.59 18.85 9.99
C ARG A 253 -9.76 18.58 8.75
N PHE A 254 -8.62 19.25 8.60
CA PHE A 254 -7.71 19.02 7.47
C PHE A 254 -6.89 17.73 7.63
N LEU A 255 -6.48 17.39 8.85
CA LEU A 255 -5.63 16.24 9.15
C LEU A 255 -6.40 14.90 9.21
N LEU A 256 -7.65 14.91 9.69
CA LEU A 256 -8.46 13.71 9.97
C LEU A 256 -8.88 12.84 8.77
N PRO A 257 -9.18 13.37 7.56
CA PRO A 257 -9.76 12.57 6.47
C PRO A 257 -8.95 11.32 6.07
N PHE A 258 -7.64 11.29 6.36
CA PHE A 258 -6.73 10.23 5.94
C PHE A 258 -6.57 9.06 6.91
N ALA A 259 -7.23 9.08 8.08
CA ALA A 259 -7.20 7.94 9.02
C ALA A 259 -8.18 6.80 8.66
N THR A 260 -9.03 6.96 7.63
CA THR A 260 -10.31 6.22 7.56
C THR A 260 -10.35 5.01 6.61
N THR A 261 -9.53 4.94 5.55
CA THR A 261 -9.50 3.75 4.67
C THR A 261 -8.99 2.52 5.40
N TYR A 262 -8.02 2.67 6.30
CA TYR A 262 -7.54 1.58 7.15
C TYR A 262 -8.65 1.01 8.05
N LEU A 263 -9.45 1.87 8.70
CA LEU A 263 -10.58 1.41 9.52
C LEU A 263 -11.65 0.71 8.67
N CYS A 264 -11.86 1.18 7.44
CA CYS A 264 -12.74 0.54 6.48
C CYS A 264 -12.22 -0.85 6.07
N GLU A 265 -10.95 -0.98 5.68
CA GLU A 265 -10.31 -2.24 5.31
C GLU A 265 -10.20 -3.22 6.49
N LYS A 266 -9.86 -2.73 7.69
CA LYS A 266 -9.89 -3.48 8.95
C LYS A 266 -11.32 -3.95 9.25
N GLY A 267 -12.31 -3.10 9.00
CA GLY A 267 -13.74 -3.41 9.10
C GLY A 267 -14.14 -4.54 8.16
N PHE A 268 -13.84 -4.42 6.87
CA PHE A 268 -14.11 -5.45 5.87
C PHE A 268 -13.39 -6.76 6.17
N SER A 269 -12.12 -6.71 6.57
CA SER A 269 -11.34 -7.89 6.94
C SER A 269 -11.94 -8.58 8.17
N SER A 270 -12.31 -7.81 9.19
CA SER A 270 -12.99 -8.32 10.38
C SER A 270 -14.35 -8.92 10.03
N LEU A 271 -15.12 -8.26 9.17
CA LEU A 271 -16.43 -8.75 8.71
C LEU A 271 -16.28 -10.05 7.92
N ALA A 272 -15.27 -10.18 7.06
CA ALA A 272 -15.02 -11.42 6.31
C ALA A 272 -14.67 -12.60 7.23
N VAL A 273 -13.99 -12.35 8.36
CA VAL A 273 -13.74 -13.35 9.39
C VAL A 273 -15.01 -13.69 10.18
N ILE A 274 -15.84 -12.69 10.49
CA ILE A 274 -17.09 -12.86 11.27
C ILE A 274 -18.15 -13.59 10.42
N LYS A 275 -18.34 -13.20 9.16
CA LYS A 275 -19.26 -13.79 8.19
C LYS A 275 -18.60 -14.90 7.38
N THR A 276 -18.47 -16.07 7.98
CA THR A 276 -18.17 -17.30 7.24
C THR A 276 -19.45 -17.92 6.65
N LYS A 277 -19.31 -18.86 5.70
CA LYS A 277 -20.44 -19.58 5.07
C LYS A 277 -21.39 -20.24 6.08
N TYR A 278 -20.89 -20.55 7.28
CA TYR A 278 -21.63 -21.18 8.39
C TYR A 278 -22.25 -20.19 9.39
N ARG A 279 -22.03 -18.87 9.24
CA ARG A 279 -22.49 -17.82 10.18
C ARG A 279 -23.27 -16.68 9.50
N SER A 280 -23.94 -16.97 8.38
CA SER A 280 -24.63 -15.97 7.55
C SER A 280 -25.80 -15.23 8.22
N ARG A 281 -26.28 -15.70 9.38
CA ARG A 281 -27.41 -15.12 10.14
C ARG A 281 -27.01 -14.25 11.34
N LEU A 282 -25.72 -14.05 11.62
CA LEU A 282 -25.27 -13.23 12.75
C LEU A 282 -25.35 -11.73 12.42
N ASN A 283 -25.92 -10.93 13.33
CA ASN A 283 -25.73 -9.48 13.32
C ASN A 283 -24.28 -9.19 13.73
N ALA A 284 -23.44 -8.84 12.75
CA ALA A 284 -22.00 -8.67 12.93
C ALA A 284 -21.62 -7.32 13.57
N GLU A 285 -22.57 -6.39 13.74
CA GLU A 285 -22.29 -5.04 14.22
C GLU A 285 -21.65 -4.99 15.63
N PRO A 286 -22.14 -5.73 16.65
CA PRO A 286 -21.52 -5.73 17.98
C PRO A 286 -20.09 -6.30 17.97
N ASP A 287 -19.88 -7.38 17.19
CA ASP A 287 -18.58 -8.05 17.06
C ASP A 287 -17.57 -7.18 16.31
N LEU A 288 -18.02 -6.48 15.25
CA LEU A 288 -17.21 -5.50 14.52
C LEU A 288 -16.79 -4.35 15.43
N ARG A 289 -17.70 -3.84 16.27
CA ARG A 289 -17.40 -2.75 17.20
C ARG A 289 -16.30 -3.16 18.18
N LEU A 290 -16.35 -4.38 18.71
CA LEU A 290 -15.29 -4.95 19.58
C LEU A 290 -13.97 -5.18 18.85
N LYS A 291 -13.98 -5.56 17.56
CA LYS A 291 -12.75 -5.79 16.77
C LYS A 291 -12.08 -4.50 16.29
N LEU A 292 -12.87 -3.45 16.06
CA LEU A 292 -12.37 -2.19 15.52
C LEU A 292 -11.92 -1.22 16.60
N THR A 293 -12.52 -1.27 17.79
CA THR A 293 -12.15 -0.42 18.92
C THR A 293 -10.71 -0.69 19.42
N SER A 294 -10.06 0.37 19.91
CA SER A 294 -8.82 0.31 20.69
C SER A 294 -9.08 0.16 22.19
N ILE A 295 -10.34 0.25 22.63
CA ILE A 295 -10.76 0.15 24.03
C ILE A 295 -10.83 -1.33 24.40
N ALA A 296 -10.03 -1.74 25.38
CA ALA A 296 -10.13 -3.09 25.93
C ALA A 296 -11.42 -3.22 26.76
N PRO A 297 -12.33 -4.16 26.43
CA PRO A 297 -13.49 -4.41 27.26
C PRO A 297 -13.03 -5.00 28.61
N ASP A 298 -13.59 -4.51 29.70
CA ASP A 298 -13.36 -5.10 31.03
C ASP A 298 -14.17 -6.40 31.17
N ILE A 299 -13.66 -7.47 30.57
CA ILE A 299 -14.30 -8.78 30.58
C ILE A 299 -14.44 -9.30 32.03
N LYS A 300 -13.45 -9.02 32.90
CA LYS A 300 -13.50 -9.47 34.30
C LYS A 300 -14.63 -8.76 35.06
N GLY A 301 -14.75 -7.44 34.90
CA GLY A 301 -15.86 -6.66 35.44
C GLY A 301 -17.21 -7.16 34.92
N LEU A 302 -17.33 -7.35 33.60
CA LEU A 302 -18.57 -7.86 32.98
C LEU A 302 -18.96 -9.27 33.47
N CYS A 303 -17.98 -10.18 33.60
CA CYS A 303 -18.21 -11.52 34.12
C CYS A 303 -18.60 -11.49 35.60
N SER A 304 -18.01 -10.61 36.41
CA SER A 304 -18.35 -10.49 37.84
C SER A 304 -19.80 -10.04 38.10
N GLN A 305 -20.42 -9.38 37.12
CA GLN A 305 -21.81 -8.91 37.19
C GLN A 305 -22.83 -9.97 36.69
N ARG A 306 -22.35 -11.13 36.20
CA ARG A 306 -23.20 -12.20 35.67
C ARG A 306 -23.11 -13.41 36.59
N GLN A 307 -24.25 -13.86 37.10
CA GLN A 307 -24.33 -15.12 37.83
C GLN A 307 -24.10 -16.29 36.85
N ALA A 308 -23.09 -17.12 37.10
CA ALA A 308 -22.88 -18.34 36.34
C ALA A 308 -24.13 -19.22 36.50
N GLN A 309 -24.73 -19.62 35.37
CA GLN A 309 -25.82 -20.59 35.31
C GLN A 309 -25.18 -21.93 34.91
N PRO A 310 -24.70 -22.74 35.86
CA PRO A 310 -24.27 -24.09 35.56
C PRO A 310 -25.50 -24.87 35.05
N SER A 311 -25.35 -25.52 33.89
CA SER A 311 -26.33 -26.48 33.41
C SER A 311 -26.38 -27.67 34.38
N HIS A 312 -27.59 -28.03 34.82
CA HIS A 312 -27.87 -29.23 35.62
C HIS A 312 -27.45 -30.52 34.91
#